data_AF-A0A927G013-F1
#
_entry.id   AF-A0A927G013-F1
#
_cell.length_a   1.000
_cell.length_b   1.000
_cell.length_c   1.000
_cell.angle_alpha   90.00
_cell.angle_beta   90.00
_cell.angle_gamma   90.00
#
_symmetry.space_group_name_H-M   'P 1'
#
loop_
_entity.id
_entity.type
_entity.pdbx_description
1 polymer ?
#
loop_
_entity_poly.entity_id
_entity_poly.type
_entity_poly.pdbx_seq_one_letter_code
_entity_poly.pdbx_strand_id
1 'polypeptide(L)'
;MKPTMNKNDLLNKADIWNAVIDVLTDHELTTEMNSLNEAILVYQYYSELESGGHESLYRWLESFIREVGIQQYLSRIIDILEKNGANDYAAIEKKYGQEMWDLYVALENEEIDEEKFYHVIEKADNEYYNLEGKLEGYLEEYFAEIYTDLIEVV
;
A
#
# COMPACT_ATOMS: atom_id res chain seq x y z
N MET A 1 -14.17 10.04 -13.44
CA MET A 1 -14.34 9.48 -14.81
C MET A 1 -13.01 8.84 -15.18
N LYS A 2 -12.99 7.68 -15.84
CA LYS A 2 -11.74 7.08 -16.28
C LYS A 2 -11.02 8.02 -17.27
N PRO A 3 -9.71 8.27 -17.12
CA PRO A 3 -8.96 8.98 -18.15
C PRO A 3 -8.92 8.15 -19.43
N THR A 4 -8.84 8.84 -20.57
CA THR A 4 -8.75 8.20 -21.89
C THR A 4 -7.32 8.25 -22.38
N MET A 5 -6.75 7.10 -22.78
CA MET A 5 -5.36 6.99 -23.24
C MET A 5 -5.28 6.20 -24.54
N ASN A 6 -4.27 6.52 -25.37
CA ASN A 6 -4.06 5.80 -26.63
C ASN A 6 -3.44 4.42 -26.34
N LYS A 7 -3.88 3.38 -27.06
CA LYS A 7 -3.27 2.05 -26.95
C LYS A 7 -1.74 2.04 -27.16
N ASN A 8 -1.22 2.95 -27.99
CA ASN A 8 0.22 3.05 -28.26
C ASN A 8 1.02 3.62 -27.07
N ASP A 9 0.35 4.17 -26.07
CA ASP A 9 0.96 4.66 -24.83
C ASP A 9 0.96 3.57 -23.73
N LEU A 10 0.47 2.35 -24.03
CA LEU A 10 0.27 1.25 -23.08
C LEU A 10 0.85 -0.08 -23.62
N LEU A 11 2.04 -0.02 -24.24
CA LEU A 11 2.59 -1.15 -25.01
C LEU A 11 3.27 -2.21 -24.14
N ASN A 12 3.80 -1.80 -22.99
CA ASN A 12 4.52 -2.68 -22.08
C ASN A 12 4.16 -2.40 -20.61
N LYS A 13 4.67 -3.24 -19.70
CA LYS A 13 4.35 -3.13 -18.27
C LYS A 13 4.80 -1.82 -17.64
N ALA A 14 5.94 -1.27 -18.03
CA ALA A 14 6.41 0.01 -17.52
C ALA A 14 5.51 1.16 -18.01
N ASP A 15 5.04 1.11 -19.26
CA ASP A 15 4.08 2.08 -19.77
C ASP A 15 2.76 2.02 -18.97
N ILE A 16 2.24 0.81 -18.74
CA ILE A 16 1.02 0.59 -17.96
C ILE A 16 1.21 1.03 -16.50
N TRP A 17 2.35 0.70 -15.90
CA TRP A 17 2.71 1.09 -14.54
C TRP A 17 2.63 2.61 -14.36
N ASN A 18 3.32 3.37 -15.24
CA ASN A 18 3.30 4.83 -15.18
C ASN A 18 1.88 5.38 -15.38
N ALA A 19 1.16 4.87 -16.37
CA ALA A 19 -0.21 5.30 -16.64
C ALA A 19 -1.15 5.03 -15.47
N VAL A 20 -1.05 3.87 -14.82
CA VAL A 20 -1.83 3.54 -13.63
C VAL A 20 -1.45 4.46 -12.48
N ILE A 21 -0.15 4.65 -12.20
CA ILE A 21 0.30 5.58 -11.14
C ILE A 21 -0.29 6.97 -11.34
N ASP A 22 -0.24 7.52 -12.55
CA ASP A 22 -0.84 8.83 -12.84
C ASP A 22 -2.32 8.86 -12.43
N VAL A 23 -3.09 7.82 -12.77
CA VAL A 23 -4.48 7.69 -12.32
C VAL A 23 -4.59 7.61 -10.80
N LEU A 24 -3.78 6.78 -10.14
CA LEU A 24 -3.85 6.58 -8.69
C LEU A 24 -3.50 7.87 -7.93
N THR A 25 -2.52 8.63 -8.40
CA THR A 25 -2.09 9.88 -7.74
C THR A 25 -3.08 11.04 -7.94
N ASP A 26 -3.92 10.97 -8.98
CA ASP A 26 -4.98 11.96 -9.24
C ASP A 26 -6.26 11.70 -8.43
N HIS A 27 -6.34 10.59 -7.69
CA HIS A 27 -7.51 10.20 -6.92
C HIS A 27 -7.19 10.11 -5.42
N GLU A 28 -8.12 10.58 -4.60
CA GLU A 28 -8.05 10.39 -3.15
C GLU A 28 -8.54 8.98 -2.78
N LEU A 29 -7.84 8.34 -1.85
CA LEU A 29 -8.29 7.10 -1.24
C LEU A 29 -9.59 7.36 -0.47
N THR A 30 -10.64 6.59 -0.76
CA THR A 30 -11.90 6.65 -0.01
C THR A 30 -12.20 5.34 0.70
N THR A 31 -13.21 5.33 1.57
CA THR A 31 -13.58 4.13 2.33
C THR A 31 -14.36 3.09 1.51
N GLU A 32 -14.78 3.43 0.29
CA GLU A 32 -15.47 2.55 -0.65
C GLU A 32 -14.60 1.38 -1.11
N MET A 33 -15.21 0.21 -1.32
CA MET A 33 -14.51 -0.98 -1.82
C MET A 33 -14.73 -1.12 -3.32
N ASN A 34 -13.72 -0.75 -4.10
CA ASN A 34 -13.68 -0.89 -5.56
C ASN A 34 -12.22 -1.06 -6.02
N SER A 35 -12.02 -1.49 -7.28
CA SER A 35 -10.69 -1.76 -7.82
C SER A 35 -9.74 -0.55 -7.78
N LEU A 36 -10.28 0.67 -7.91
CA LEU A 36 -9.49 1.91 -7.82
C LEU A 36 -8.93 2.08 -6.41
N ASN A 37 -9.78 2.01 -5.37
CA ASN A 37 -9.33 2.14 -3.98
C ASN A 37 -8.44 0.99 -3.54
N GLU A 38 -8.67 -0.24 -4.03
CA GLU A 38 -7.72 -1.36 -3.80
C GLU A 38 -6.34 -1.04 -4.40
N ALA A 39 -6.30 -0.54 -5.63
CA ALA A 39 -5.05 -0.16 -6.30
C ALA A 39 -4.35 1.02 -5.60
N ILE A 40 -5.09 2.06 -5.20
CA ILE A 40 -4.54 3.19 -4.44
C ILE A 40 -3.95 2.69 -3.12
N LEU A 41 -4.69 1.86 -2.37
CA LEU A 41 -4.26 1.38 -1.07
C LEU A 41 -2.95 0.58 -1.14
N VAL A 42 -2.85 -0.37 -2.08
CA VAL A 42 -1.63 -1.18 -2.22
C VAL A 42 -0.47 -0.39 -2.81
N TYR A 43 -0.74 0.58 -3.69
CA TYR A 43 0.27 1.49 -4.21
C TYR A 43 0.84 2.39 -3.11
N GLN A 44 -0.01 2.99 -2.28
CA GLN A 44 0.43 3.81 -1.15
C GLN A 44 1.22 2.96 -0.15
N TYR A 45 0.76 1.73 0.14
CA TYR A 45 1.52 0.79 0.97
C TYR A 45 2.94 0.58 0.44
N TYR A 46 3.08 0.23 -0.85
CA TYR A 46 4.37 0.07 -1.50
C TYR A 46 5.21 1.35 -1.44
N SER A 47 4.64 2.48 -1.87
CA SER A 47 5.32 3.77 -1.95
C SER A 47 5.89 4.21 -0.60
N GLU A 48 5.13 4.05 0.49
CA GLU A 48 5.59 4.47 1.81
C GLU A 48 6.63 3.52 2.41
N LEU A 49 6.54 2.21 2.16
CA LEU A 49 7.57 1.28 2.64
C LEU A 49 8.91 1.47 1.91
N GLU A 50 8.88 1.81 0.63
CA GLU A 50 10.10 2.15 -0.12
C GLU A 50 10.67 3.54 0.25
N SER A 51 9.85 4.47 0.74
CA SER A 51 10.30 5.83 1.07
C SER A 51 10.83 5.97 2.49
N GLY A 52 10.16 5.35 3.47
CA GLY A 52 10.45 5.53 4.89
C GLY A 52 9.91 4.43 5.81
N GLY A 53 9.61 3.25 5.26
CA GLY A 53 9.17 2.09 6.05
C GLY A 53 7.79 2.26 6.68
N HIS A 54 7.49 1.41 7.66
CA HIS A 54 6.17 1.37 8.29
C HIS A 54 5.83 2.66 9.06
N GLU A 55 6.83 3.43 9.51
CA GLU A 55 6.58 4.76 10.10
C GLU A 55 5.96 5.72 9.07
N SER A 56 6.56 5.84 7.88
CA SER A 56 6.02 6.69 6.82
C SER A 56 4.61 6.26 6.41
N LEU A 57 4.39 4.94 6.34
CA LEU A 57 3.09 4.35 6.05
C LEU A 57 2.01 4.81 7.02
N TYR A 58 2.25 4.68 8.34
CA TYR A 58 1.25 5.08 9.34
C TYR A 58 1.05 6.58 9.39
N ARG A 59 2.12 7.36 9.21
CA ARG A 59 2.02 8.81 9.12
C ARG A 59 1.19 9.26 7.92
N TRP A 60 1.37 8.64 6.76
CA TRP A 60 0.63 8.98 5.55
C TRP A 60 -0.83 8.54 5.61
N LEU A 61 -1.09 7.32 6.10
CA LEU A 61 -2.43 6.73 6.14
C LEU A 61 -3.17 6.98 7.46
N GLU A 62 -2.63 7.76 8.38
CA GLU A 62 -3.19 7.95 9.73
C GLU A 62 -4.67 8.29 9.70
N SER A 63 -5.05 9.31 8.94
CA SER A 63 -6.44 9.77 8.87
C SER A 63 -7.37 8.66 8.37
N PHE A 64 -6.94 7.92 7.35
CA PHE A 64 -7.72 6.82 6.78
C PHE A 64 -7.85 5.67 7.78
N ILE A 65 -6.75 5.25 8.42
CA ILE A 65 -6.75 4.16 9.39
C ILE A 65 -7.61 4.52 10.61
N ARG A 66 -7.58 5.78 11.07
CA ARG A 66 -8.46 6.27 12.14
C ARG A 66 -9.94 6.25 11.73
N GLU A 67 -10.25 6.54 10.45
CA GLU A 67 -11.61 6.51 9.94
C GLU A 67 -12.17 5.09 9.84
N VAL A 68 -11.42 4.16 9.23
CA VAL A 68 -11.90 2.78 9.00
C VAL A 68 -11.65 1.83 10.17
N GLY A 69 -10.69 2.17 11.04
CA GLY A 69 -10.18 1.33 12.11
C GLY A 69 -9.06 0.39 11.64
N ILE A 70 -8.05 0.21 12.49
CA ILE A 70 -6.86 -0.60 12.19
C ILE A 70 -7.18 -2.03 11.75
N GLN A 71 -8.15 -2.69 12.38
CA GLN A 71 -8.55 -4.05 12.01
C GLN A 71 -9.09 -4.12 10.57
N GLN A 72 -9.86 -3.12 10.15
CA GLN A 72 -10.42 -3.05 8.81
C GLN A 72 -9.35 -2.69 7.77
N TYR A 73 -8.42 -1.79 8.13
CA TYR A 73 -7.25 -1.49 7.31
C TYR A 73 -6.38 -2.74 7.10
N LEU A 74 -5.98 -3.41 8.18
CA LEU A 74 -5.14 -4.60 8.13
C LEU A 74 -5.79 -5.71 7.31
N SER A 75 -7.08 -5.99 7.54
CA SER A 75 -7.81 -6.98 6.72
C SER A 75 -7.73 -6.63 5.23
N ARG A 76 -7.96 -5.36 4.86
CA ARG A 76 -7.92 -4.93 3.45
C ARG A 76 -6.53 -5.10 2.84
N ILE A 77 -5.49 -4.58 3.48
CA ILE A 77 -4.14 -4.66 2.89
C ILE A 77 -3.64 -6.10 2.82
N ILE A 78 -3.91 -6.90 3.85
CA ILE A 78 -3.59 -8.33 3.87
C ILE A 78 -4.30 -9.06 2.72
N ASP A 79 -5.61 -8.87 2.57
CA ASP A 79 -6.40 -9.54 1.54
C ASP A 79 -5.89 -9.17 0.13
N ILE A 80 -5.53 -7.89 -0.09
CA ILE A 80 -4.99 -7.43 -1.37
C ILE A 80 -3.61 -8.05 -1.65
N LEU A 81 -2.71 -8.07 -0.65
CA LEU A 81 -1.38 -8.66 -0.79
C LEU A 81 -1.47 -10.16 -1.10
N GLU A 82 -2.33 -10.90 -0.40
CA GLU A 82 -2.53 -12.34 -0.65
C GLU A 82 -3.16 -12.61 -2.02
N LYS A 83 -4.15 -11.80 -2.42
CA LYS A 83 -4.78 -11.86 -3.75
C LYS A 83 -3.76 -11.67 -4.87
N ASN A 84 -2.76 -10.81 -4.67
CA ASN A 84 -1.70 -10.53 -5.64
C ASN A 84 -0.49 -11.47 -5.51
N GLY A 85 -0.56 -12.50 -4.66
CA GLY A 85 0.51 -13.47 -4.46
C GLY A 85 1.66 -13.02 -3.56
N ALA A 86 1.60 -11.80 -3.02
CA ALA A 86 2.57 -11.19 -2.12
C ALA A 86 2.41 -11.68 -0.66
N ASN A 87 2.29 -13.00 -0.48
CA ASN A 87 1.97 -13.63 0.81
C ASN A 87 3.00 -13.37 1.90
N ASP A 88 4.29 -13.26 1.55
CA ASP A 88 5.36 -12.96 2.51
C ASP A 88 5.21 -11.54 3.09
N TYR A 89 4.76 -10.57 2.28
CA TYR A 89 4.45 -9.22 2.74
C TYR A 89 3.20 -9.21 3.63
N ALA A 90 2.16 -9.95 3.24
CA ALA A 90 0.97 -10.12 4.08
C ALA A 90 1.29 -10.75 5.45
N ALA A 91 2.28 -11.64 5.51
CA ALA A 91 2.71 -12.26 6.76
C ALA A 91 3.34 -11.25 7.74
N ILE A 92 4.04 -10.22 7.24
CA ILE A 92 4.59 -9.13 8.05
C ILE A 92 3.44 -8.35 8.71
N GLU A 93 2.44 -7.95 7.93
CA GLU A 93 1.27 -7.22 8.45
C GLU A 93 0.47 -8.04 9.47
N LYS A 94 0.28 -9.34 9.21
CA LYS A 94 -0.37 -10.27 10.15
C LYS A 94 0.37 -10.36 11.48
N LYS A 95 1.70 -10.29 11.43
CA LYS A 95 2.58 -10.50 12.57
C LYS A 95 2.74 -9.24 13.41
N TYR A 96 2.85 -8.08 12.76
CA TYR A 96 3.25 -6.84 13.41
C TYR A 96 2.23 -5.71 13.31
N GLY A 97 1.35 -5.70 12.31
CA GLY A 97 0.59 -4.52 11.92
C GLY A 97 -0.27 -3.91 13.04
N GLN A 98 -0.88 -4.75 13.89
CA GLN A 98 -1.66 -4.26 15.03
C GLN A 98 -0.78 -3.63 16.11
N GLU A 99 0.31 -4.30 16.49
CA GLU A 99 1.24 -3.81 17.51
C GLU A 99 1.91 -2.51 17.06
N MET A 100 2.35 -2.44 15.79
CA MET A 100 2.99 -1.24 15.25
C MET A 100 2.05 -0.05 15.24
N TRP A 101 0.78 -0.23 14.85
CA TRP A 101 -0.20 0.84 14.91
C TRP A 101 -0.48 1.32 16.33
N ASP A 102 -0.65 0.39 17.28
CA ASP A 102 -0.91 0.76 18.68
C ASP A 102 0.27 1.56 19.27
N LEU A 103 1.52 1.18 18.92
CA LEU A 103 2.71 1.92 19.30
C LEU A 103 2.80 3.28 18.60
N TYR A 104 2.44 3.37 17.31
CA TYR A 104 2.38 4.66 16.58
C TYR A 104 1.43 5.63 17.28
N VAL A 105 0.21 5.18 17.61
CA VAL A 105 -0.78 6.02 18.30
C VAL A 105 -0.30 6.44 19.68
N ALA A 106 0.31 5.52 20.44
CA ALA A 106 0.87 5.83 21.75
C ALA A 106 2.03 6.83 21.68
N LEU A 107 2.87 6.74 20.64
CA LEU A 107 3.97 7.68 20.40
C LEU A 107 3.43 9.09 20.09
N GLU A 108 2.46 9.20 19.19
CA GLU A 108 1.82 10.49 18.82
C GLU A 108 1.12 11.16 20.01
N ASN A 109 0.66 10.36 20.99
CA ASN A 109 0.05 10.86 22.22
C ASN A 109 1.07 11.13 23.34
N GLU A 110 2.37 11.00 23.09
CA GLU A 110 3.45 11.13 24.08
C GLU A 110 3.35 10.14 25.26
N GLU A 111 2.74 8.97 25.03
CA GLU A 111 2.49 7.95 26.07
C GLU A 111 3.66 6.96 26.24
N ILE A 112 4.54 6.87 25.23
CA ILE A 112 5.69 5.99 25.22
C ILE A 112 6.96 6.71 24.74
N ASP A 113 8.11 6.14 25.08
CA ASP A 113 9.39 6.56 24.54
C ASP A 113 9.56 6.07 23.09
N GLU A 114 10.17 6.91 22.27
CA GLU A 114 10.46 6.66 20.84
C GLU A 114 11.22 5.34 20.60
N GLU A 115 12.14 4.96 21.50
CA GLU A 115 12.87 3.69 21.40
C GLU A 115 11.96 2.45 21.41
N LYS A 116 10.82 2.49 22.12
CA LYS A 116 9.88 1.37 22.18
C LYS A 116 9.16 1.18 20.85
N PHE A 117 8.82 2.29 20.19
CA PHE A 117 8.23 2.28 18.86
C PHE A 117 9.22 1.71 17.85
N TYR A 118 10.44 2.25 17.78
CA TYR A 118 11.43 1.81 16.81
C TYR A 118 11.86 0.35 16.99
N HIS A 119 11.86 -0.18 18.22
CA HIS A 119 12.20 -1.57 18.46
C HIS A 119 11.31 -2.59 17.72
N VAL A 120 10.06 -2.22 17.42
CA VAL A 120 9.12 -3.07 16.67
C VAL A 120 9.14 -2.71 15.19
N ILE A 121 9.10 -1.42 14.86
CA ILE A 121 9.13 -0.92 13.46
C ILE A 121 10.35 -1.45 12.71
N GLU A 122 11.55 -1.35 13.29
CA GLU A 122 12.77 -1.82 12.65
C GLU A 122 12.74 -3.33 12.37
N LYS A 123 12.03 -4.14 13.16
CA LYS A 123 11.92 -5.58 12.89
C LYS A 123 11.05 -5.85 11.66
N ALA A 124 9.91 -5.18 11.57
CA ALA A 124 9.02 -5.31 10.42
C ALA A 124 9.68 -4.78 9.14
N ASP A 125 10.32 -3.61 9.21
CA ASP A 125 11.08 -3.04 8.09
C ASP A 125 12.22 -3.97 7.65
N ASN A 126 12.99 -4.53 8.59
CA ASN A 126 14.03 -5.49 8.25
C ASN A 126 13.46 -6.75 7.59
N GLU A 127 12.32 -7.28 8.05
CA GLU A 127 11.66 -8.41 7.39
C GLU A 127 11.18 -8.04 5.98
N TYR A 128 10.63 -6.83 5.79
CA TYR A 128 10.23 -6.30 4.48
C TYR A 128 11.43 -6.21 3.54
N TYR A 129 12.53 -5.57 3.95
CA TYR A 129 13.70 -5.40 3.11
C TYR A 129 14.40 -6.73 2.77
N ASN A 130 14.29 -7.74 3.63
CA ASN A 130 14.79 -9.09 3.33
C ASN A 130 13.99 -9.82 2.23
N LEU A 131 12.84 -9.29 1.80
CA LEU A 131 12.08 -9.79 0.65
C LEU A 131 12.60 -9.24 -0.69
N GLU A 132 13.66 -8.42 -0.67
CA GLU A 132 14.43 -8.00 -1.86
C GLU A 132 13.60 -7.21 -2.89
N GLY A 133 12.67 -6.36 -2.43
CA GLY A 133 11.90 -5.46 -3.31
C GLY A 133 10.94 -6.17 -4.28
N LYS A 134 10.64 -7.45 -4.06
CA LYS A 134 9.73 -8.25 -4.93
C LYS A 134 8.31 -7.68 -5.01
N LEU A 135 7.91 -6.80 -4.10
CA LEU A 135 6.59 -6.19 -4.08
C LEU A 135 6.30 -5.41 -5.36
N GLU A 136 7.27 -4.66 -5.88
CA GLU A 136 7.13 -3.91 -7.13
C GLU A 136 6.66 -4.83 -8.27
N GLY A 137 7.31 -5.98 -8.45
CA GLY A 137 6.94 -6.95 -9.48
C GLY A 137 5.53 -7.53 -9.31
N TYR A 138 5.05 -7.74 -8.07
CA TYR A 138 3.67 -8.16 -7.84
C TYR A 138 2.67 -7.06 -8.22
N LEU A 139 2.98 -5.79 -7.94
CA LEU A 139 2.13 -4.68 -8.32
C LEU A 139 2.16 -4.44 -9.84
N GLU A 140 3.30 -4.59 -10.52
CA GLU A 140 3.38 -4.50 -11.98
C GLU A 140 2.46 -5.51 -12.66
N GLU A 141 2.45 -6.77 -12.19
CA GLU A 141 1.52 -7.79 -12.71
C GLU A 141 0.07 -7.41 -12.42
N TYR A 142 -0.24 -7.02 -11.18
CA TYR A 142 -1.58 -6.62 -10.78
C TYR A 142 -2.10 -5.45 -11.62
N PHE A 143 -1.30 -4.40 -11.81
CA PHE A 143 -1.69 -3.23 -12.62
C PHE A 143 -1.87 -3.60 -14.09
N ALA A 144 -1.06 -4.50 -14.63
CA ALA A 144 -1.26 -5.04 -15.98
C ALA A 144 -2.58 -5.81 -16.13
N GLU A 145 -3.13 -6.38 -15.06
CA GLU A 145 -4.43 -7.04 -15.07
C GLU A 145 -5.61 -6.07 -14.98
N ILE A 146 -5.46 -4.98 -14.20
CA ILE A 146 -6.59 -4.09 -13.89
C ILE A 146 -6.60 -2.76 -14.66
N TYR A 147 -5.57 -2.43 -15.46
CA TYR A 147 -5.46 -1.08 -16.04
C TYR A 147 -6.67 -0.67 -16.90
N THR A 148 -7.32 -1.59 -17.60
CA THR A 148 -8.55 -1.29 -18.38
C THR A 148 -9.77 -1.01 -17.50
N ASP A 149 -9.75 -1.46 -16.24
CA ASP A 149 -10.75 -1.11 -15.25
C ASP A 149 -10.53 0.33 -14.73
N LEU A 150 -9.34 0.89 -14.90
CA LEU A 150 -8.98 2.24 -14.45
C LEU A 150 -8.94 3.26 -15.59
N ILE A 151 -8.57 2.84 -16.80
CA ILE A 151 -8.29 3.67 -17.96
C ILE A 151 -9.16 3.24 -19.15
N GLU A 152 -9.72 4.21 -19.87
CA GLU A 152 -10.41 3.98 -21.15
C GLU A 152 -9.37 3.97 -22.29
N VAL A 153 -9.26 2.86 -23.03
CA VAL A 153 -8.25 2.71 -24.09
C VAL A 153 -8.88 2.97 -25.46
N VAL A 154 -8.30 3.91 -26.22
CA VAL A 154 -8.74 4.31 -27.57
C VAL A 154 -7.71 4.05 -28.66
#